data_AF-A0AAJ7T4L2-F1
#
_entry.id   AF-A0AAJ7T4L2-F1
#
_cell.length_a   1.000
_cell.length_b   1.000
_cell.length_c   1.000
_cell.angle_alpha   90.00
_cell.angle_beta   90.00
_cell.angle_gamma   90.00
#
_symmetry.space_group_name_H-M   'P 1'
#
loop_
_entity.id
_entity.type
_entity.pdbx_description
1 polymer ?
#
loop_
_entity_poly.entity_id
_entity_poly.type
_entity_poly.pdbx_seq_one_letter_code
_entity_poly.pdbx_strand_id
1 'polypeptide(L)'
;MALSPSPSSSWLVTFRDPREIWDLHPTFLLSEVTILLVAAASAVHAIRKGGRWRYMWVGTILHGLIVESVSYFLPNIDNFWHAQSSTMLLGQRLPIHIIVIYPMMIYHAYVAVNHMGLPWWAQPFAVALGNLLIDVPLDIMGIKLLWWTWHDTDPNIFDRHYWVPWTSYIFHMTFSFNFTMLTNASRWLLTGSSSRDKVGRRFIAEVLTVLIPGFLSFPVAVATQFMLLYHVLHDSLEIHTENLVATLIAIYVFMVWIGERHADRGAGSRAERGNGGNWLLGWLSHETAWAMLLHFIFYTLLAYFATPQTQLSIGLHEPLGPCTAPDVVVMSPLGQALSKRAYLCTSDYDEDYFSMDCNWLLKSHNLTQQSVTALPDGNGITHWYAVCGKPYANKYEYIHAVGMVCAMGLAFFHTAFTPRPQPGRLAKHKSN
;
A
#
# COMPACT_ATOMS: atom_id res chain seq x y z
N MET A 1 14.98 11.95 -29.13
CA MET A 1 15.28 10.69 -28.43
C MET A 1 13.96 9.94 -28.38
N ALA A 2 13.80 8.84 -29.12
CA ALA A 2 12.53 8.12 -29.14
C ALA A 2 12.37 7.40 -27.79
N LEU A 3 11.34 7.77 -27.02
CA LEU A 3 11.01 7.19 -25.71
C LEU A 3 10.15 5.93 -25.83
N SER A 4 9.83 5.48 -27.05
CA SER A 4 9.15 4.22 -27.28
C SER A 4 10.15 3.06 -27.13
N PRO A 5 9.91 2.08 -26.25
CA PRO A 5 10.74 0.88 -26.21
C PRO A 5 10.67 0.16 -27.55
N SER A 6 11.81 -0.32 -28.06
CA SER A 6 11.79 -1.35 -29.09
C SER A 6 11.25 -2.65 -28.46
N PRO A 7 10.47 -3.47 -29.17
CA PRO A 7 9.73 -4.59 -28.56
C PRO A 7 10.60 -5.76 -28.04
N SER A 8 11.92 -5.63 -27.97
CA SER A 8 12.83 -6.79 -27.90
C SER A 8 13.89 -6.79 -26.80
N SER A 9 14.04 -5.75 -25.96
CA SER A 9 15.07 -5.77 -24.91
C SER A 9 14.46 -5.89 -23.51
N SER A 10 14.34 -7.15 -23.08
CA SER A 10 14.08 -7.67 -21.73
C SER A 10 12.71 -7.46 -21.08
N TRP A 11 11.80 -8.42 -21.34
CA TRP A 11 10.54 -8.63 -20.60
C TRP A 11 10.74 -8.73 -19.08
N LEU A 12 11.85 -9.28 -18.60
CA LEU A 12 12.05 -9.52 -17.17
C LEU A 12 12.36 -8.24 -16.39
N VAL A 13 13.27 -7.40 -16.89
CA VAL A 13 13.76 -6.20 -16.22
C VAL A 13 14.02 -5.10 -17.26
N THR A 14 13.60 -3.87 -16.99
CA THR A 14 13.91 -2.70 -17.80
C THR A 14 14.41 -1.56 -16.90
N PHE A 15 15.41 -0.84 -17.36
CA PHE A 15 15.97 0.31 -16.65
C PHE A 15 15.64 1.60 -17.39
N ARG A 16 15.35 2.67 -16.63
CA ARG A 16 15.12 4.03 -17.13
C ARG A 16 16.06 4.98 -16.43
N ASP A 17 16.57 5.99 -17.15
CA ASP A 17 17.46 7.00 -16.56
C ASP A 17 16.67 7.83 -15.51
N PRO A 18 17.08 7.83 -14.23
CA PRO A 18 16.42 8.65 -13.21
C PRO A 18 16.38 10.15 -13.53
N ARG A 19 17.31 10.65 -14.36
CA ARG A 19 17.32 12.07 -14.79
C ARG A 19 16.11 12.40 -15.65
N GLU A 20 15.71 11.47 -16.51
CA GLU A 20 14.52 11.63 -17.34
C GLU A 20 13.25 11.64 -16.47
N ILE A 21 13.20 10.78 -15.44
CA ILE A 21 12.09 10.76 -14.48
C ILE A 21 12.08 12.07 -13.68
N TRP A 22 13.23 12.59 -13.28
CA TRP A 22 13.33 13.87 -12.58
C TRP A 22 12.78 15.04 -13.41
N ASP A 23 13.10 15.08 -14.70
CA ASP A 23 12.69 16.17 -15.58
C ASP A 23 11.18 16.14 -15.88
N LEU A 24 10.58 14.96 -16.02
CA LEU A 24 9.18 14.79 -16.43
C LEU A 24 8.22 14.56 -15.25
N HIS A 25 8.69 13.88 -14.20
CA HIS A 25 7.87 13.35 -13.12
C HIS A 25 8.61 13.35 -11.76
N PRO A 26 9.10 14.52 -11.29
CA PRO A 26 10.02 14.60 -10.14
C PRO A 26 9.43 14.05 -8.84
N THR A 27 8.14 14.23 -8.61
CA THR A 27 7.48 13.74 -7.38
C THR A 27 7.47 12.22 -7.30
N PHE A 28 7.38 11.54 -8.44
CA PHE A 28 7.40 10.09 -8.52
C PHE A 28 8.79 9.54 -8.20
N LEU A 29 9.86 10.16 -8.72
CA LEU A 29 11.23 9.76 -8.37
C LEU A 29 11.51 9.97 -6.87
N LEU A 30 11.05 11.09 -6.30
CA LEU A 30 11.17 11.34 -4.85
C LEU A 30 10.42 10.29 -4.02
N SER A 31 9.24 9.85 -4.49
CA SER A 31 8.48 8.78 -3.87
C SER A 31 9.21 7.45 -3.94
N GLU A 32 9.71 7.07 -5.12
CA GLU A 32 10.50 5.87 -5.33
C GLU A 32 11.69 5.80 -4.35
N VAL A 33 12.48 6.89 -4.26
CA VAL A 33 13.61 6.97 -3.34
C VAL A 33 13.15 6.88 -1.87
N THR A 34 12.05 7.56 -1.51
CA THR A 34 11.54 7.54 -0.13
C THR A 34 11.06 6.14 0.27
N ILE A 35 10.31 5.46 -0.60
CA ILE A 35 9.85 4.08 -0.37
C ILE A 35 11.04 3.15 -0.21
N LEU A 36 12.06 3.25 -1.07
CA LEU A 36 13.28 2.45 -0.97
C LEU A 36 14.03 2.70 0.35
N LEU A 37 14.14 3.96 0.80
CA LEU A 37 14.80 4.31 2.08
C LEU A 37 14.03 3.76 3.30
N VAL A 38 12.70 3.91 3.31
CA VAL A 38 11.84 3.40 4.38
C VAL A 38 11.87 1.86 4.41
N ALA A 39 11.83 1.20 3.25
CA ALA A 39 11.98 -0.24 3.16
C ALA A 39 13.39 -0.73 3.56
N ALA A 40 14.44 0.02 3.24
CA ALA A 40 15.79 -0.28 3.71
C ALA A 40 15.87 -0.20 5.25
N ALA A 41 15.17 0.76 5.88
CA ALA A 41 15.08 0.85 7.34
C ALA A 41 14.43 -0.40 7.96
N SER A 42 13.34 -0.92 7.36
CA SER A 42 12.73 -2.18 7.84
C SER A 42 13.67 -3.37 7.65
N ALA A 43 14.41 -3.44 6.54
CA ALA A 43 15.39 -4.49 6.31
C ALA A 43 16.54 -4.43 7.33
N VAL A 44 17.08 -3.24 7.61
CA VAL A 44 18.11 -3.04 8.65
C VAL A 44 17.60 -3.49 10.01
N HIS A 45 16.38 -3.09 10.40
CA HIS A 45 15.77 -3.57 11.64
C HIS A 45 15.66 -5.09 11.65
N ALA A 46 15.15 -5.70 10.58
CA ALA A 46 14.95 -7.15 10.46
C ALA A 46 16.27 -7.91 10.60
N ILE A 47 17.34 -7.42 9.97
CA ILE A 47 18.67 -8.03 10.02
C ILE A 47 19.30 -7.88 11.41
N ARG A 48 19.25 -6.67 11.99
CA ARG A 48 19.84 -6.32 13.30
C ARG A 48 19.18 -7.05 14.45
N LYS A 49 17.85 -6.99 14.56
CA LYS A 49 17.11 -7.75 15.59
C LYS A 49 17.19 -9.25 15.32
N GLY A 50 17.32 -9.62 14.04
CA GLY A 50 17.51 -11.00 13.62
C GLY A 50 16.31 -11.87 13.97
N GLY A 51 16.56 -13.16 14.08
CA GLY A 51 15.55 -14.14 14.41
C GLY A 51 14.32 -14.09 13.50
N ARG A 52 13.12 -14.02 14.10
CA ARG A 52 11.84 -14.04 13.36
C ARG A 52 11.67 -12.86 12.42
N TRP A 53 12.32 -11.73 12.71
CA TRP A 53 12.10 -10.48 12.01
C TRP A 53 12.55 -10.56 10.55
N ARG A 54 13.59 -11.35 10.27
CA ARG A 54 14.04 -11.66 8.90
C ARG A 54 12.98 -12.42 8.10
N TYR A 55 12.40 -13.44 8.72
CA TYR A 55 11.34 -14.27 8.12
C TYR A 55 10.09 -13.44 7.83
N MET A 56 9.67 -12.60 8.78
CA MET A 56 8.53 -11.69 8.60
C MET A 56 8.74 -10.73 7.42
N TRP A 57 9.94 -10.14 7.32
CA TRP A 57 10.28 -9.22 6.23
C TRP A 57 10.27 -9.91 4.86
N VAL A 58 10.84 -11.12 4.75
CA VAL A 58 10.76 -11.93 3.53
C VAL A 58 9.31 -12.32 3.20
N GLY A 59 8.51 -12.61 4.22
CA GLY A 59 7.08 -12.93 4.07
C GLY A 59 6.30 -11.77 3.46
N THR A 60 6.60 -10.53 3.88
CA THR A 60 5.94 -9.35 3.30
C THR A 60 6.31 -9.13 1.83
N ILE A 61 7.55 -9.41 1.43
CA ILE A 61 7.97 -9.39 0.01
C ILE A 61 7.20 -10.45 -0.78
N LEU A 62 7.14 -11.68 -0.26
CA LEU A 62 6.43 -12.78 -0.93
C LEU A 62 4.94 -12.47 -1.07
N HIS A 63 4.31 -11.94 -0.02
CA HIS A 63 2.93 -11.46 -0.07
C HIS A 63 2.74 -10.44 -1.19
N GLY A 64 3.58 -9.41 -1.24
CA GLY A 64 3.52 -8.39 -2.29
C GLY A 64 3.67 -8.95 -3.70
N LEU A 65 4.64 -9.82 -3.92
CA LEU A 65 4.84 -10.46 -5.22
C LEU A 65 3.61 -11.25 -5.68
N ILE A 66 2.96 -11.99 -4.77
CA ILE A 66 1.74 -12.75 -5.09
C ILE A 66 0.59 -11.80 -5.39
N VAL A 67 0.39 -10.79 -4.56
CA VAL A 67 -0.64 -9.77 -4.75
C VAL A 67 -0.51 -9.12 -6.13
N GLU A 68 0.64 -8.53 -6.42
CA GLU A 68 0.85 -7.77 -7.67
C GLU A 68 0.76 -8.68 -8.89
N SER A 69 1.32 -9.90 -8.81
CA SER A 69 1.22 -10.86 -9.91
C SER A 69 -0.24 -11.22 -10.20
N VAL A 70 -1.06 -11.43 -9.16
CA VAL A 70 -2.48 -11.71 -9.34
C VAL A 70 -3.21 -10.52 -9.97
N SER A 71 -2.92 -9.30 -9.51
CA SER A 71 -3.51 -8.06 -10.05
C SER A 71 -3.16 -7.82 -11.52
N TYR A 72 -1.95 -8.16 -11.96
CA TYR A 72 -1.54 -7.89 -13.35
C TYR A 72 -1.87 -9.01 -14.34
N PHE A 73 -1.90 -10.28 -13.89
CA PHE A 73 -2.05 -11.42 -14.79
C PHE A 73 -3.47 -11.99 -14.84
N LEU A 74 -4.37 -11.59 -13.95
CA LEU A 74 -5.79 -11.93 -14.04
C LEU A 74 -6.57 -10.78 -14.67
N PRO A 75 -7.14 -10.95 -15.89
CA PRO A 75 -7.85 -9.89 -16.59
C PRO A 75 -9.04 -9.28 -15.81
N ASN A 76 -9.65 -10.06 -14.92
CA ASN A 76 -10.76 -9.59 -14.08
C ASN A 76 -10.33 -8.65 -12.95
N ILE A 77 -9.03 -8.61 -12.62
CA ILE A 77 -8.48 -7.83 -11.50
C ILE A 77 -7.54 -6.73 -12.03
N ASP A 78 -7.10 -6.83 -13.29
CA ASP A 78 -6.29 -5.79 -13.93
C ASP A 78 -7.10 -4.49 -14.07
N ASN A 79 -6.83 -3.55 -13.16
CA ASN A 79 -7.54 -2.28 -13.06
C ASN A 79 -6.65 -1.09 -12.68
N PHE A 80 -5.31 -1.24 -12.70
CA PHE A 80 -4.38 -0.13 -12.50
C PHE A 80 -3.08 -0.25 -13.29
N TRP A 81 -2.44 0.91 -13.50
CA TRP A 81 -1.17 1.02 -14.24
C TRP A 81 -0.21 1.96 -13.52
N HIS A 82 0.98 1.46 -13.19
CA HIS A 82 2.03 2.26 -12.57
C HIS A 82 2.79 3.14 -13.58
N ALA A 83 3.19 4.32 -13.11
CA ALA A 83 4.19 5.12 -13.78
C ALA A 83 5.53 4.38 -13.89
N GLN A 84 6.32 4.75 -14.91
CA GLN A 84 7.53 4.02 -15.28
C GLN A 84 8.72 4.45 -14.43
N SER A 85 9.05 3.62 -13.43
CA SER A 85 10.14 3.84 -12.46
C SER A 85 11.53 3.61 -13.03
N SER A 86 12.56 3.88 -12.23
CA SER A 86 13.95 3.64 -12.62
C SER A 86 14.24 2.18 -12.94
N THR A 87 13.55 1.26 -12.26
CA THR A 87 13.68 -0.19 -12.43
C THR A 87 12.30 -0.84 -12.49
N MET A 88 11.94 -1.32 -13.67
CA MET A 88 10.67 -1.98 -13.94
C MET A 88 10.89 -3.48 -14.17
N LEU A 89 9.91 -4.29 -13.78
CA LEU A 89 9.89 -5.74 -13.93
C LEU A 89 8.62 -6.16 -14.68
N LEU A 90 8.60 -7.42 -15.15
CA LEU A 90 7.42 -8.08 -15.72
C LEU A 90 6.75 -7.29 -16.85
N GLY A 91 7.51 -6.98 -17.91
CA GLY A 91 7.00 -6.28 -19.08
C GLY A 91 6.59 -4.84 -18.77
N GLN A 92 7.34 -4.16 -17.88
CA GLN A 92 7.08 -2.78 -17.48
C GLN A 92 5.76 -2.57 -16.70
N ARG A 93 5.29 -3.61 -16.02
CA ARG A 93 4.10 -3.57 -15.14
C ARG A 93 4.44 -3.37 -13.67
N LEU A 94 5.55 -3.95 -13.20
CA LEU A 94 5.88 -4.00 -11.77
C LEU A 94 7.12 -3.15 -11.45
N PRO A 95 6.97 -1.94 -10.89
CA PRO A 95 8.10 -1.17 -10.37
C PRO A 95 8.76 -1.87 -9.18
N ILE A 96 10.09 -1.77 -9.06
CA ILE A 96 10.82 -2.40 -7.94
C ILE A 96 10.39 -1.85 -6.57
N HIS A 97 10.03 -0.56 -6.50
CA HIS A 97 9.60 0.07 -5.25
C HIS A 97 8.27 -0.48 -4.76
N ILE A 98 7.39 -0.96 -5.65
CA ILE A 98 6.12 -1.61 -5.28
C ILE A 98 6.36 -2.94 -4.58
N ILE A 99 7.37 -3.73 -5.00
CA ILE A 99 7.74 -4.97 -4.29
C ILE A 99 8.08 -4.68 -2.82
N VAL A 100 8.81 -3.58 -2.58
CA VAL A 100 9.25 -3.22 -1.23
C VAL A 100 8.26 -2.31 -0.48
N ILE A 101 7.12 -1.97 -1.08
CA ILE A 101 6.07 -1.21 -0.40
C ILE A 101 5.42 -2.05 0.70
N TYR A 102 5.28 -3.36 0.49
CA TYR A 102 4.71 -4.29 1.46
C TYR A 102 5.52 -4.40 2.77
N PRO A 103 6.85 -4.61 2.77
CA PRO A 103 7.65 -4.47 3.99
C PRO A 103 7.74 -3.02 4.49
N MET A 104 7.56 -2.01 3.65
CA MET A 104 7.44 -0.65 4.15
C MET A 104 6.17 -0.47 4.99
N MET A 105 5.04 -1.04 4.60
CA MET A 105 3.77 -0.80 5.29
C MET A 105 3.51 -1.85 6.39
N ILE A 106 3.41 -3.12 6.00
CA ILE A 106 2.97 -4.22 6.89
C ILE A 106 3.99 -4.46 8.01
N TYR A 107 5.28 -4.48 7.67
CA TYR A 107 6.31 -4.79 8.67
C TYR A 107 6.47 -3.67 9.69
N HIS A 108 6.43 -2.40 9.29
CA HIS A 108 6.49 -1.27 10.23
C HIS A 108 5.28 -1.27 11.17
N ALA A 109 4.08 -1.44 10.62
CA ALA A 109 2.86 -1.57 11.42
C ALA A 109 2.95 -2.76 12.39
N TYR A 110 3.44 -3.92 11.94
CA TYR A 110 3.62 -5.09 12.79
C TYR A 110 4.63 -4.86 13.93
N VAL A 111 5.78 -4.26 13.63
CA VAL A 111 6.79 -3.92 14.65
C VAL A 111 6.17 -2.98 15.68
N ALA A 112 5.54 -1.89 15.26
CA ALA A 112 4.92 -0.92 16.17
C ALA A 112 3.87 -1.57 17.08
N VAL A 113 2.93 -2.32 16.50
CA VAL A 113 1.86 -3.00 17.26
C VAL A 113 2.42 -4.08 18.19
N ASN A 114 3.54 -4.71 17.84
CA ASN A 114 4.20 -5.66 18.73
C ASN A 114 4.64 -5.00 20.05
N HIS A 115 5.04 -3.73 20.03
CA HIS A 115 5.37 -2.96 21.24
C HIS A 115 4.16 -2.62 22.11
N MET A 116 2.95 -2.60 21.55
CA MET A 116 1.71 -2.34 22.31
C MET A 116 1.31 -3.51 23.23
N GLY A 117 1.89 -4.71 23.05
CA GLY A 117 1.61 -5.86 23.91
C GLY A 117 0.18 -6.41 23.80
N LEU A 118 -0.52 -6.11 22.70
CA LEU A 118 -1.89 -6.61 22.46
C LEU A 118 -1.94 -8.14 22.43
N PRO A 119 -3.09 -8.76 22.81
CA PRO A 119 -3.28 -10.20 22.67
C PRO A 119 -3.21 -10.63 21.20
N TRP A 120 -2.90 -11.90 20.96
CA TRP A 120 -2.61 -12.44 19.62
C TRP A 120 -3.75 -12.25 18.62
N TRP A 121 -5.00 -12.23 19.08
CA TRP A 121 -6.20 -12.06 18.26
C TRP A 121 -6.50 -10.59 17.93
N ALA A 122 -6.09 -9.65 18.80
CA ALA A 122 -6.32 -8.21 18.58
C ALA A 122 -5.20 -7.56 17.75
N GLN A 123 -4.00 -8.11 17.82
CA GLN A 123 -2.84 -7.61 17.10
C GLN A 123 -3.07 -7.50 15.57
N PRO A 124 -3.63 -8.49 14.85
CA PRO A 124 -3.92 -8.37 13.42
C PRO A 124 -4.76 -7.15 13.04
N PHE A 125 -5.78 -6.82 13.85
CA PHE A 125 -6.63 -5.65 13.63
C PHE A 125 -5.85 -4.34 13.77
N ALA A 126 -5.01 -4.23 14.80
CA ALA A 126 -4.18 -3.05 15.01
C ALA A 126 -3.11 -2.89 13.91
N VAL A 127 -2.54 -4.00 13.41
CA VAL A 127 -1.58 -3.96 12.30
C VAL A 127 -2.26 -3.47 11.02
N ALA A 128 -3.47 -3.94 10.75
CA ALA A 128 -4.22 -3.49 9.58
C ALA A 128 -4.58 -1.99 9.64
N LEU A 129 -5.00 -1.48 10.81
CA LEU A 129 -5.24 -0.04 10.99
C LEU A 129 -3.94 0.77 10.86
N GLY A 130 -2.83 0.28 11.41
CA GLY A 130 -1.52 0.91 11.23
C GLY A 130 -1.08 0.93 9.77
N ASN A 131 -1.34 -0.16 9.04
CA ASN A 131 -1.07 -0.25 7.60
C ASN A 131 -1.90 0.76 6.81
N LEU A 132 -3.21 0.87 7.11
CA LEU A 132 -4.10 1.85 6.49
C LEU A 132 -3.61 3.30 6.72
N LEU A 133 -3.12 3.62 7.92
CA LEU A 133 -2.60 4.97 8.20
C LEU A 133 -1.35 5.29 7.36
N ILE A 134 -0.51 4.30 7.04
CA ILE A 134 0.62 4.47 6.13
C ILE A 134 0.13 4.66 4.69
N ASP A 135 -0.88 3.89 4.30
CA ASP A 135 -1.42 3.76 2.95
C ASP A 135 -2.16 5.00 2.43
N VAL A 136 -3.14 5.49 3.18
CA VAL A 136 -4.03 6.59 2.75
C VAL A 136 -3.29 7.83 2.20
N PRO A 137 -2.24 8.37 2.86
CA PRO A 137 -1.52 9.52 2.29
C PRO A 137 -0.72 9.16 1.02
N LEU A 138 -0.22 7.93 0.93
CA LEU A 138 0.45 7.39 -0.26
C LEU A 138 -0.54 7.32 -1.42
N ASP A 139 -1.73 6.76 -1.20
CA ASP A 139 -2.75 6.57 -2.24
C ASP A 139 -3.30 7.89 -2.77
N ILE A 140 -3.72 8.80 -1.87
CA ILE A 140 -4.28 10.10 -2.25
C ILE A 140 -3.27 10.91 -3.07
N MET A 141 -2.02 10.96 -2.62
CA MET A 141 -0.98 11.72 -3.31
C MET A 141 -0.48 11.00 -4.57
N GLY A 142 -0.45 9.67 -4.56
CA GLY A 142 -0.02 8.85 -5.68
C GLY A 142 -0.92 9.04 -6.90
N ILE A 143 -2.24 8.97 -6.72
CA ILE A 143 -3.18 9.24 -7.80
C ILE A 143 -3.13 10.69 -8.25
N LYS A 144 -3.17 11.64 -7.31
CA LYS A 144 -3.17 13.06 -7.69
C LYS A 144 -1.87 13.51 -8.38
N LEU A 145 -0.77 12.81 -8.15
CA LEU A 145 0.53 13.06 -8.78
C LEU A 145 0.88 12.05 -9.88
N LEU A 146 -0.07 11.24 -10.34
CA LEU A 146 0.07 10.29 -11.46
C LEU A 146 1.09 9.16 -11.27
N TRP A 147 1.37 8.74 -10.05
CA TRP A 147 2.27 7.61 -9.77
C TRP A 147 1.67 6.28 -10.24
N TRP A 148 0.35 6.21 -10.28
CA TRP A 148 -0.41 5.22 -11.02
C TRP A 148 -1.77 5.79 -11.44
N THR A 149 -2.45 5.08 -12.32
CA THR A 149 -3.80 5.37 -12.79
C THR A 149 -4.69 4.15 -12.54
N TRP A 150 -5.97 4.42 -12.31
CA TRP A 150 -7.01 3.41 -12.17
C TRP A 150 -7.83 3.28 -13.45
N HIS A 151 -8.49 2.14 -13.62
CA HIS A 151 -9.41 1.89 -14.72
C HIS A 151 -10.67 2.75 -14.58
N ASP A 152 -11.06 3.43 -15.66
CA ASP A 152 -12.13 4.44 -15.67
C ASP A 152 -13.50 3.86 -15.25
N THR A 153 -13.91 2.74 -15.88
CA THR A 153 -15.28 2.19 -15.71
C THR A 153 -15.39 0.87 -14.93
N ASP A 154 -14.34 0.43 -14.22
CA ASP A 154 -14.41 -0.83 -13.49
C ASP A 154 -15.32 -0.72 -12.25
N PRO A 155 -16.40 -1.51 -12.16
CA PRO A 155 -17.39 -1.38 -11.09
C PRO A 155 -16.82 -1.68 -9.70
N ASN A 156 -15.75 -2.47 -9.59
CA ASN A 156 -15.13 -2.78 -8.29
C ASN A 156 -14.33 -1.62 -7.69
N ILE A 157 -14.07 -0.58 -8.47
CA ILE A 157 -13.28 0.59 -8.05
C ILE A 157 -14.00 1.91 -8.38
N PHE A 158 -15.30 1.83 -8.64
CA PHE A 158 -16.13 2.97 -9.02
C PHE A 158 -16.26 3.98 -7.87
N ASP A 159 -16.56 3.50 -6.65
CA ASP A 159 -16.67 4.36 -5.48
C ASP A 159 -15.29 4.85 -5.03
N ARG A 160 -15.07 6.16 -5.05
CA ARG A 160 -13.75 6.77 -4.84
C ARG A 160 -13.72 7.88 -3.78
N HIS A 161 -12.56 8.04 -3.16
CA HIS A 161 -12.17 9.09 -2.22
C HIS A 161 -10.91 9.78 -2.74
N TYR A 162 -11.00 11.04 -3.16
CA TYR A 162 -9.91 11.73 -3.87
C TYR A 162 -9.38 10.93 -5.07
N TRP A 163 -10.28 10.32 -5.84
CA TRP A 163 -9.96 9.43 -6.98
C TRP A 163 -9.25 8.12 -6.62
N VAL A 164 -9.08 7.83 -5.32
CA VAL A 164 -8.63 6.53 -4.83
C VAL A 164 -9.85 5.64 -4.57
N PRO A 165 -9.92 4.42 -5.11
CA PRO A 165 -10.99 3.49 -4.82
C PRO A 165 -11.08 3.17 -3.33
N TRP A 166 -12.29 3.23 -2.75
CA TRP A 166 -12.50 2.80 -1.36
C TRP A 166 -12.11 1.32 -1.16
N THR A 167 -12.19 0.51 -2.20
CA THR A 167 -11.73 -0.88 -2.21
C THR A 167 -10.24 -1.03 -1.97
N SER A 168 -9.39 -0.05 -2.35
CA SER A 168 -7.96 -0.04 -2.03
C SER A 168 -7.74 -0.08 -0.50
N TYR A 169 -8.52 0.70 0.25
CA TYR A 169 -8.39 0.71 1.71
C TYR A 169 -8.86 -0.61 2.36
N ILE A 170 -9.92 -1.23 1.82
CA ILE A 170 -10.35 -2.58 2.25
C ILE A 170 -9.23 -3.58 1.96
N PHE A 171 -8.63 -3.49 0.78
CA PHE A 171 -7.55 -4.34 0.35
C PHE A 171 -6.38 -4.32 1.33
N HIS A 172 -5.82 -3.14 1.58
CA HIS A 172 -4.68 -2.96 2.47
C HIS A 172 -4.98 -3.38 3.91
N MET A 173 -6.18 -3.09 4.44
CA MET A 173 -6.57 -3.52 5.79
C MET A 173 -6.69 -5.04 5.90
N THR A 174 -7.52 -5.65 5.05
CA THR A 174 -7.87 -7.07 5.17
C THR A 174 -6.67 -7.96 4.85
N PHE A 175 -5.78 -7.55 3.95
CA PHE A 175 -4.61 -8.33 3.57
C PHE A 175 -3.56 -8.29 4.68
N SER A 176 -3.31 -7.11 5.24
CA SER A 176 -2.42 -6.94 6.40
C SER A 176 -2.93 -7.70 7.63
N PHE A 177 -4.25 -7.68 7.86
CA PHE A 177 -4.88 -8.48 8.90
C PHE A 177 -4.60 -9.97 8.69
N ASN A 178 -4.92 -10.51 7.51
CA ASN A 178 -4.80 -11.94 7.24
C ASN A 178 -3.35 -12.40 7.21
N PHE A 179 -2.44 -11.61 6.63
CA PHE A 179 -1.01 -11.86 6.69
C PHE A 179 -0.52 -11.97 8.15
N THR A 180 -0.92 -11.03 9.00
CA THR A 180 -0.54 -11.02 10.42
C THR A 180 -1.14 -12.20 11.18
N MET A 181 -2.42 -12.49 10.96
CA MET A 181 -3.13 -13.60 11.59
C MET A 181 -2.50 -14.95 11.19
N LEU A 182 -2.27 -15.17 9.89
CA LEU A 182 -1.65 -16.39 9.38
C LEU A 182 -0.21 -16.54 9.85
N THR A 183 0.56 -15.46 9.93
CA THR A 183 1.92 -15.49 10.48
C THR A 183 1.90 -15.95 11.93
N ASN A 184 1.03 -15.37 12.76
CA ASN A 184 0.93 -15.72 14.18
C ASN A 184 0.38 -17.16 14.37
N ALA A 185 -0.65 -17.54 13.61
CA ALA A 185 -1.30 -18.84 13.70
C ALA A 185 -0.42 -19.99 13.20
N SER A 186 0.18 -19.85 12.01
CA SER A 186 1.11 -20.84 11.45
C SER A 186 2.27 -21.10 12.41
N ARG A 187 2.76 -20.06 13.07
CA ARG A 187 3.85 -20.20 14.03
C ARG A 187 3.45 -20.94 15.29
N TRP A 188 2.30 -20.58 15.87
CA TRP A 188 1.78 -21.30 17.02
C TRP A 188 1.60 -22.79 16.70
N LEU A 189 1.01 -23.11 15.54
CA LEU A 189 0.78 -24.48 15.08
C LEU A 189 2.08 -25.26 14.80
N LEU A 190 3.05 -24.66 14.11
CA LEU A 190 4.23 -25.37 13.60
C LEU A 190 5.39 -25.42 14.60
N THR A 191 5.55 -24.38 15.42
CA THR A 191 6.67 -24.26 16.36
C THR A 191 6.28 -24.54 17.81
N GLY A 192 4.97 -24.53 18.13
CA GLY A 192 4.46 -24.61 19.50
C GLY A 192 4.87 -23.43 20.38
N SER A 193 5.45 -22.36 19.81
CA SER A 193 5.93 -21.21 20.54
C SER A 193 5.14 -19.95 20.19
N SER A 194 4.64 -19.28 21.23
CA SER A 194 4.09 -17.92 21.13
C SER A 194 5.16 -16.84 21.32
N SER A 195 6.45 -17.22 21.46
CA SER A 195 7.53 -16.27 21.73
C SER A 195 7.67 -15.27 20.59
N ARG A 196 7.63 -13.97 20.85
CA ARG A 196 7.63 -12.96 19.79
C ARG A 196 9.01 -12.58 19.26
N ASP A 197 10.12 -13.20 19.65
CA ASP A 197 11.44 -12.74 19.16
C ASP A 197 12.38 -13.85 18.72
N LYS A 198 12.17 -15.07 19.23
CA LYS A 198 13.11 -16.18 19.06
C LYS A 198 12.74 -17.08 17.89
N VAL A 199 13.74 -17.49 17.11
CA VAL A 199 13.58 -18.55 16.09
C VAL A 199 13.34 -19.88 16.81
N GLY A 200 12.38 -20.65 16.33
CA GLY A 200 12.19 -22.03 16.74
C GLY A 200 13.38 -22.90 16.36
N ARG A 201 13.50 -24.07 17.01
CA ARG A 201 14.61 -25.01 16.73
C ARG A 201 14.51 -25.69 15.35
N ARG A 202 13.36 -25.59 14.67
CA ARG A 202 13.06 -26.30 13.42
C ARG A 202 13.07 -25.34 12.25
N PHE A 203 14.14 -25.36 11.46
CA PHE A 203 14.30 -24.50 10.28
C PHE A 203 13.11 -24.60 9.31
N ILE A 204 12.66 -25.82 8.98
CA ILE A 204 11.52 -26.04 8.07
C ILE A 204 10.24 -25.37 8.60
N ALA A 205 10.01 -25.42 9.92
CA ALA A 205 8.84 -24.78 10.51
C ALA A 205 8.90 -23.25 10.32
N GLU A 206 10.06 -22.65 10.47
CA GLU A 206 10.25 -21.20 10.28
C GLU A 206 10.13 -20.77 8.81
N VAL A 207 10.58 -21.61 7.88
CA VAL A 207 10.34 -21.38 6.44
C VAL A 207 8.83 -21.43 6.14
N LEU A 208 8.13 -22.43 6.67
CA LEU A 208 6.67 -22.54 6.47
C LEU A 208 5.90 -21.38 7.09
N THR A 209 6.36 -20.79 8.20
CA THR A 209 5.74 -19.58 8.77
C THR A 209 5.92 -18.32 7.92
N VAL A 210 6.74 -18.39 6.86
CA VAL A 210 6.85 -17.34 5.84
C VAL A 210 6.02 -17.68 4.62
N LEU A 211 6.13 -18.91 4.13
CA LEU A 211 5.45 -19.35 2.92
C LEU A 211 3.92 -19.32 3.09
N ILE A 212 3.40 -19.81 4.23
CA ILE A 212 1.96 -19.84 4.49
C ILE A 212 1.34 -18.44 4.42
N PRO A 213 1.76 -17.44 5.22
CA PRO A 213 1.19 -16.10 5.12
C PRO A 213 1.52 -15.41 3.79
N GLY A 214 2.70 -15.66 3.19
CA GLY A 214 3.06 -15.07 1.89
C GLY A 214 2.13 -15.51 0.75
N PHE A 215 1.79 -16.80 0.67
CA PHE A 215 0.91 -17.33 -0.38
C PHE A 215 -0.59 -17.25 -0.06
N LEU A 216 -0.98 -17.46 1.19
CA LEU A 216 -2.39 -17.63 1.55
C LEU A 216 -3.08 -16.37 2.07
N SER A 217 -2.34 -15.31 2.38
CA SER A 217 -2.95 -14.04 2.86
C SER A 217 -3.94 -13.45 1.86
N PHE A 218 -3.58 -13.38 0.56
CA PHE A 218 -4.48 -12.92 -0.50
C PHE A 218 -5.78 -13.77 -0.57
N PRO A 219 -5.73 -15.09 -0.84
CA PRO A 219 -6.95 -15.86 -1.02
C PRO A 219 -7.78 -15.98 0.28
N VAL A 220 -7.13 -16.01 1.44
CA VAL A 220 -7.86 -16.03 2.73
C VAL A 220 -8.54 -14.69 2.99
N ALA A 221 -7.90 -13.56 2.68
CA ALA A 221 -8.54 -12.25 2.79
C ALA A 221 -9.73 -12.12 1.84
N VAL A 222 -9.58 -12.61 0.61
CA VAL A 222 -10.68 -12.66 -0.36
C VAL A 222 -11.84 -13.49 0.19
N ALA A 223 -11.58 -14.72 0.62
CA ALA A 223 -12.60 -15.67 1.06
C ALA A 223 -13.30 -15.27 2.37
N THR A 224 -12.58 -14.65 3.31
CA THR A 224 -13.11 -14.38 4.66
C THR A 224 -13.67 -12.99 4.83
N GLN A 225 -13.11 -11.98 4.15
CA GLN A 225 -13.48 -10.58 4.36
C GLN A 225 -14.06 -9.94 3.11
N PHE A 226 -13.38 -9.99 1.96
CA PHE A 226 -13.93 -9.37 0.75
C PHE A 226 -15.25 -10.00 0.29
N MET A 227 -15.34 -11.33 0.24
CA MET A 227 -16.59 -11.99 -0.19
C MET A 227 -17.77 -11.59 0.71
N LEU A 228 -17.58 -11.61 2.03
CA LEU A 228 -18.66 -11.42 2.99
C LEU A 228 -18.96 -9.94 3.30
N LEU A 229 -17.92 -9.12 3.46
CA LEU A 229 -18.04 -7.73 3.92
C LEU A 229 -18.05 -6.73 2.76
N TYR A 230 -17.57 -7.13 1.57
CA TYR A 230 -17.60 -6.29 0.38
C TYR A 230 -18.61 -6.81 -0.64
N HIS A 231 -18.38 -7.96 -1.30
CA HIS A 231 -19.19 -8.39 -2.44
C HIS A 231 -20.67 -8.66 -2.09
N VAL A 232 -20.98 -9.26 -0.93
CA VAL A 232 -22.40 -9.43 -0.54
C VAL A 232 -23.08 -8.09 -0.30
N LEU A 233 -22.39 -7.12 0.31
CA LEU A 233 -23.00 -5.85 0.71
C LEU A 233 -23.02 -4.83 -0.44
N HIS A 234 -21.94 -4.74 -1.21
CA HIS A 234 -21.87 -3.86 -2.37
C HIS A 234 -22.58 -4.47 -3.57
N ASP A 235 -22.17 -5.65 -4.05
CA ASP A 235 -22.67 -6.17 -5.33
C ASP A 235 -24.12 -6.65 -5.24
N SER A 236 -24.56 -7.15 -4.07
CA SER A 236 -25.93 -7.69 -3.91
C SER A 236 -26.91 -6.75 -3.23
N LEU A 237 -26.44 -5.84 -2.37
CA LEU A 237 -27.30 -4.87 -1.66
C LEU A 237 -27.06 -3.42 -2.08
N GLU A 238 -26.16 -3.17 -3.05
CA GLU A 238 -25.87 -1.85 -3.61
C GLU A 238 -25.45 -0.82 -2.55
N ILE A 239 -24.81 -1.27 -1.46
CA ILE A 239 -24.30 -0.38 -0.43
C ILE A 239 -23.00 0.26 -0.92
N HIS A 240 -22.98 1.59 -0.97
CA HIS A 240 -21.79 2.36 -1.32
C HIS A 240 -20.58 1.98 -0.45
N THR A 241 -19.43 1.76 -1.09
CA THR A 241 -18.22 1.17 -0.52
C THR A 241 -17.66 1.97 0.65
N GLU A 242 -17.82 3.29 0.66
CA GLU A 242 -17.44 4.15 1.80
C GLU A 242 -18.04 3.67 3.12
N ASN A 243 -19.34 3.31 3.12
CA ASN A 243 -20.02 2.83 4.32
C ASN A 243 -19.44 1.50 4.81
N LEU A 244 -18.99 0.66 3.87
CA LEU A 244 -18.35 -0.62 4.17
C LEU A 244 -16.96 -0.42 4.78
N VAL A 245 -16.17 0.51 4.24
CA VAL A 245 -14.88 0.90 4.80
C VAL A 245 -15.05 1.48 6.21
N ALA A 246 -15.98 2.41 6.40
CA ALA A 246 -16.25 3.00 7.71
C ALA A 246 -16.66 1.94 8.74
N THR A 247 -17.52 0.99 8.33
CA THR A 247 -17.93 -0.15 9.18
C THR A 247 -16.75 -1.05 9.53
N LEU A 248 -15.90 -1.38 8.54
CA LEU A 248 -14.72 -2.21 8.75
C LEU A 248 -13.73 -1.56 9.72
N ILE A 249 -13.46 -0.25 9.54
CA ILE A 249 -12.61 0.53 10.46
C ILE A 249 -13.22 0.51 11.87
N ALA A 250 -14.53 0.74 12.01
CA ALA A 250 -15.20 0.73 13.31
C ALA A 250 -15.07 -0.63 14.02
N ILE A 251 -15.28 -1.74 13.29
CA ILE A 251 -15.08 -3.11 13.81
C ILE A 251 -13.63 -3.29 14.26
N TYR A 252 -12.67 -2.91 13.43
CA TYR A 252 -11.24 -3.09 13.74
C TYR A 252 -10.83 -2.29 14.98
N VAL A 253 -11.25 -1.02 15.07
CA VAL A 253 -11.01 -0.16 16.24
C VAL A 253 -11.65 -0.76 17.48
N PHE A 254 -12.89 -1.25 17.39
CA PHE A 254 -13.57 -1.88 18.51
C PHE A 254 -12.85 -3.14 19.00
N MET A 255 -12.38 -4.00 18.09
CA MET A 255 -11.63 -5.21 18.44
C MET A 255 -10.28 -4.87 19.09
N VAL A 256 -9.58 -3.85 18.59
CA VAL A 256 -8.34 -3.36 19.22
C VAL A 256 -8.61 -2.81 20.61
N TRP A 257 -9.69 -2.04 20.78
CA TRP A 257 -10.09 -1.49 22.06
C TRP A 257 -10.42 -2.58 23.10
N ILE A 258 -11.16 -3.62 22.72
CA ILE A 258 -11.38 -4.80 23.59
C ILE A 258 -10.04 -5.47 23.90
N GLY A 259 -9.19 -5.65 22.88
CA GLY A 259 -7.88 -6.30 23.02
C GLY A 259 -6.98 -5.57 24.01
N GLU A 260 -6.99 -4.24 24.00
CA GLU A 260 -6.26 -3.40 24.94
C GLU A 260 -6.75 -3.58 26.39
N ARG A 261 -8.07 -3.76 26.59
CA ARG A 261 -8.64 -4.02 27.92
C ARG A 261 -8.25 -5.39 28.48
N HIS A 262 -8.05 -6.37 27.60
CA HIS A 262 -7.60 -7.71 27.95
C HIS A 262 -6.08 -7.89 27.88
N ALA A 263 -5.32 -6.87 27.49
CA ALA A 263 -3.87 -6.96 27.39
C ALA A 263 -3.26 -7.16 28.77
N ASP A 264 -2.57 -8.28 28.96
CA ASP A 264 -1.80 -8.55 30.17
C ASP A 264 -0.68 -7.52 30.28
N ARG A 265 -0.88 -6.55 31.20
CA ARG A 265 0.04 -5.41 31.42
C ARG A 265 1.44 -5.82 31.89
N GLY A 266 1.67 -7.12 32.13
CA GLY A 266 2.98 -7.71 32.47
C GLY A 266 3.65 -8.52 31.35
N ALA A 267 2.97 -8.77 30.23
CA ALA A 267 3.43 -9.69 29.16
C ALA A 267 3.93 -8.98 27.89
N GLY A 268 3.79 -7.65 27.79
CA GLY A 268 4.49 -6.87 26.77
C GLY A 268 5.98 -7.19 26.85
N SER A 269 6.60 -7.49 25.71
CA SER A 269 8.07 -7.66 25.63
C SER A 269 8.69 -6.57 26.46
N ARG A 270 9.62 -6.90 27.38
CA ARG A 270 10.45 -5.92 28.09
C ARG A 270 10.89 -4.88 27.08
N ALA A 271 10.14 -3.78 26.95
CA ALA A 271 10.48 -2.73 26.05
C ALA A 271 11.83 -2.29 26.55
N GLU A 272 12.83 -2.36 25.67
CA GLU A 272 14.19 -1.91 25.95
C GLU A 272 14.03 -0.59 26.70
N ARG A 273 14.35 -0.64 27.99
CA ARG A 273 14.17 0.48 28.91
C ARG A 273 15.19 1.50 28.43
N GLY A 274 14.79 2.34 27.49
CA GLY A 274 15.62 3.43 27.00
C GLY A 274 16.16 4.15 28.22
N ASN A 275 17.49 4.29 28.29
CA ASN A 275 18.17 5.11 29.28
C ASN A 275 17.37 6.41 29.45
N GLY A 276 17.16 6.84 30.70
CA GLY A 276 16.26 7.93 31.08
C GLY A 276 16.59 9.31 30.48
N GLY A 277 16.43 9.45 29.17
CA GLY A 277 16.45 10.67 28.39
C GLY A 277 15.07 11.02 27.85
N ASN A 278 14.95 12.21 27.24
CA ASN A 278 13.71 12.83 26.76
C ASN A 278 12.74 11.84 26.11
N TRP A 279 11.64 11.55 26.80
CA TRP A 279 10.57 10.65 26.34
C TRP A 279 9.98 11.07 24.98
N LEU A 280 9.96 12.38 24.68
CA LEU A 280 9.50 12.95 23.40
C LEU A 280 10.33 12.48 22.18
N LEU A 281 11.63 12.24 22.36
CA LEU A 281 12.55 11.86 21.28
C LEU A 281 13.03 10.41 21.39
N GLY A 282 12.78 9.75 22.53
CA GLY A 282 13.25 8.38 22.79
C GLY A 282 12.74 7.35 21.79
N TRP A 283 11.53 7.53 21.25
CA TRP A 283 10.96 6.61 20.27
C TRP A 283 11.72 6.62 18.93
N LEU A 284 12.35 7.74 18.55
CA LEU A 284 13.15 7.88 17.33
C LEU A 284 14.45 7.08 17.36
N SER A 285 14.82 6.49 18.50
CA SER A 285 15.93 5.54 18.56
C SER A 285 15.66 4.24 17.82
N HIS A 286 14.39 3.93 17.51
CA HIS A 286 14.00 2.78 16.70
C HIS A 286 14.07 3.08 15.21
N GLU A 287 14.61 2.13 14.43
CA GLU A 287 14.75 2.32 12.99
C GLU A 287 13.40 2.49 12.28
N THR A 288 12.40 1.77 12.76
CA THR A 288 11.03 1.84 12.25
C THR A 288 10.33 3.14 12.59
N ALA A 289 10.67 3.76 13.72
CA ALA A 289 10.09 5.02 14.15
C ALA A 289 10.53 6.20 13.26
N TRP A 290 11.83 6.34 13.00
CA TRP A 290 12.30 7.40 12.11
C TRP A 290 11.85 7.18 10.66
N ALA A 291 11.73 5.93 10.22
CA ALA A 291 11.26 5.61 8.88
C ALA A 291 9.79 6.04 8.68
N MET A 292 8.93 5.80 9.67
CA MET A 292 7.55 6.31 9.66
C MET A 292 7.50 7.84 9.79
N LEU A 293 8.40 8.45 10.57
CA LEU A 293 8.51 9.92 10.61
C LEU A 293 8.85 10.49 9.23
N LEU A 294 9.83 9.90 8.53
CA LEU A 294 10.21 10.28 7.17
C LEU A 294 9.02 10.15 6.22
N HIS A 295 8.30 9.03 6.25
CA HIS A 295 7.10 8.79 5.44
C HIS A 295 6.07 9.91 5.63
N PHE A 296 5.61 10.15 6.86
CA PHE A 296 4.54 11.12 7.11
C PHE A 296 4.97 12.57 6.85
N ILE A 297 6.23 12.93 7.14
CA ILE A 297 6.77 14.25 6.78
C ILE A 297 6.80 14.40 5.25
N PHE A 298 7.27 13.38 4.53
CA PHE A 298 7.34 13.40 3.08
C PHE A 298 5.98 13.66 2.44
N TYR A 299 4.92 12.93 2.84
CA TYR A 299 3.58 13.14 2.31
C TYR A 299 2.96 14.48 2.71
N THR A 300 3.22 14.96 3.92
CA THR A 300 2.79 16.29 4.34
C THR A 300 3.44 17.39 3.49
N LEU A 301 4.75 17.26 3.20
CA LEU A 301 5.48 18.18 2.34
C LEU A 301 5.00 18.09 0.89
N LEU A 302 4.73 16.89 0.37
CA LEU A 302 4.16 16.73 -0.97
C LEU A 302 2.80 17.42 -1.09
N ALA A 303 1.90 17.22 -0.13
CA ALA A 303 0.59 17.89 -0.17
C ALA A 303 0.71 19.43 -0.22
N TYR A 304 1.73 19.99 0.44
CA TYR A 304 1.97 21.43 0.47
C TYR A 304 2.66 21.95 -0.79
N PHE A 305 3.73 21.29 -1.25
CA PHE A 305 4.62 21.81 -2.30
C PHE A 305 4.38 21.23 -3.69
N ALA A 306 3.82 20.02 -3.79
CA ALA A 306 3.64 19.37 -5.08
C ALA A 306 2.63 20.12 -5.96
N THR A 307 2.88 20.02 -7.25
CA THR A 307 2.09 20.68 -8.30
C THR A 307 1.74 19.61 -9.34
N PRO A 308 0.49 19.09 -9.34
CA PRO A 308 0.05 18.04 -10.26
C PRO A 308 0.21 18.40 -11.73
N GLN A 309 -0.07 19.66 -12.11
CA GLN A 309 0.01 20.08 -13.51
C GLN A 309 1.41 20.08 -14.12
N THR A 310 2.46 19.97 -13.30
CA THR A 310 3.84 19.85 -13.79
C THR A 310 4.31 18.39 -13.87
N GLN A 311 3.41 17.41 -13.62
CA GLN A 311 3.74 16.00 -13.69
C GLN A 311 3.30 15.44 -15.05
N LEU A 312 4.23 14.80 -15.76
CA LEU A 312 4.00 14.11 -17.03
C LEU A 312 4.35 12.62 -16.89
N SER A 313 3.34 11.77 -16.94
CA SER A 313 3.50 10.31 -16.86
C SER A 313 3.45 9.71 -18.27
N ILE A 314 4.62 9.31 -18.77
CA ILE A 314 4.78 8.61 -20.05
C ILE A 314 5.02 7.14 -19.76
N GLY A 315 4.17 6.26 -20.28
CA GLY A 315 4.27 4.85 -19.98
C GLY A 315 3.10 4.03 -20.42
N LEU A 316 3.03 2.84 -19.85
CA LEU A 316 1.88 1.96 -19.95
C LEU A 316 0.72 2.51 -19.13
N HIS A 317 -0.45 2.61 -19.74
CA HIS A 317 -1.70 3.09 -19.12
C HIS A 317 -2.88 2.23 -19.58
N GLU A 318 -4.11 2.57 -19.14
CA GLU A 318 -5.33 1.93 -19.62
C GLU A 318 -5.36 1.97 -21.16
N PRO A 319 -5.54 0.82 -21.84
CA PRO A 319 -5.40 0.76 -23.29
C PRO A 319 -6.42 1.65 -24.02
N LEU A 320 -5.95 2.41 -25.01
CA LEU A 320 -6.82 3.19 -25.88
C LEU A 320 -7.25 2.34 -27.07
N GLY A 321 -8.53 2.37 -27.38
CA GLY A 321 -9.13 1.61 -28.47
C GLY A 321 -10.48 2.21 -28.89
N PRO A 322 -11.22 1.51 -29.76
CA PRO A 322 -12.54 1.98 -30.21
C PRO A 322 -13.53 2.06 -29.05
N CYS A 323 -14.12 3.24 -28.82
CA CYS A 323 -15.13 3.42 -27.77
C CYS A 323 -16.43 2.64 -28.02
N THR A 324 -16.64 2.15 -29.24
CA THR A 324 -17.78 1.30 -29.63
C THR A 324 -17.51 -0.19 -29.39
N ALA A 325 -16.35 -0.56 -28.85
CA ALA A 325 -16.07 -1.94 -28.49
C ALA A 325 -17.07 -2.42 -27.42
N PRO A 326 -17.51 -3.69 -27.46
CA PRO A 326 -18.40 -4.22 -26.45
C PRO A 326 -17.71 -4.25 -25.09
N ASP A 327 -18.48 -4.03 -24.03
CA ASP A 327 -18.00 -4.15 -22.67
C ASP A 327 -17.48 -5.57 -22.39
N VAL A 328 -16.44 -5.64 -21.58
CA VAL A 328 -15.85 -6.88 -21.09
C VAL A 328 -16.61 -7.33 -19.86
N VAL A 329 -17.06 -8.59 -19.88
CA VAL A 329 -17.69 -9.21 -18.71
C VAL A 329 -16.60 -9.64 -17.73
N VAL A 330 -16.68 -9.11 -16.51
CA VAL A 330 -15.85 -9.50 -15.38
C VAL A 330 -16.70 -10.27 -14.37
N MET A 331 -16.18 -11.38 -13.88
CA MET A 331 -16.89 -12.19 -12.89
C MET A 331 -16.46 -11.79 -11.49
N SER A 332 -17.41 -11.41 -10.64
CA SER A 332 -17.15 -11.22 -9.21
C SER A 332 -16.78 -12.55 -8.57
N PRO A 333 -16.11 -12.55 -7.40
CA PRO A 333 -15.82 -13.78 -6.66
C PRO A 333 -17.08 -14.58 -6.25
N LEU A 334 -18.26 -13.94 -6.24
CA LEU A 334 -19.56 -14.60 -6.02
C LEU A 334 -20.16 -15.20 -7.31
N GLY A 335 -19.48 -15.06 -8.44
CA GLY A 335 -19.95 -15.51 -9.75
C GLY A 335 -20.96 -14.59 -10.41
N GLN A 336 -21.11 -13.35 -9.93
CA GLN A 336 -21.96 -12.35 -10.58
C GLN A 336 -21.22 -11.77 -11.79
N ALA A 337 -21.92 -11.65 -12.92
CA ALA A 337 -21.39 -11.01 -14.12
C ALA A 337 -21.55 -9.50 -13.99
N LEU A 338 -20.42 -8.80 -13.91
CA LEU A 338 -20.33 -7.35 -13.99
C LEU A 338 -19.70 -6.98 -15.35
N SER A 339 -19.86 -5.73 -15.78
CA SER A 339 -19.31 -5.26 -17.07
C SER A 339 -18.47 -4.01 -16.86
N LYS A 340 -17.36 -3.91 -17.60
CA LYS A 340 -16.53 -2.71 -17.71
C LYS A 340 -16.12 -2.48 -19.16
N ARG A 341 -15.78 -1.25 -19.53
CA ARG A 341 -15.30 -0.98 -20.90
C ARG A 341 -13.97 -1.70 -21.15
N ALA A 342 -13.76 -2.13 -22.40
CA ALA A 342 -12.49 -2.74 -22.79
C ALA A 342 -11.33 -1.74 -22.89
N TYR A 343 -11.66 -0.48 -23.17
CA TYR A 343 -10.70 0.56 -23.50
C TYR A 343 -11.10 1.89 -22.88
N LEU A 344 -10.10 2.70 -22.57
CA LEU A 344 -10.31 4.10 -22.17
C LEU A 344 -10.77 4.91 -23.38
N CYS A 345 -11.90 5.59 -23.24
CA CYS A 345 -12.46 6.41 -24.30
C CYS A 345 -12.08 7.88 -24.12
N THR A 346 -11.25 8.40 -25.01
CA THR A 346 -10.75 9.79 -24.94
C THR A 346 -11.82 10.87 -25.03
N SER A 347 -13.03 10.55 -25.52
CA SER A 347 -14.12 11.52 -25.66
C SER A 347 -15.02 11.66 -24.44
N ASP A 348 -15.08 10.65 -23.54
CA ASP A 348 -16.07 10.61 -22.45
C ASP A 348 -15.58 9.99 -21.13
N TYR A 349 -14.26 9.83 -20.94
CA TYR A 349 -13.70 9.47 -19.63
C TYR A 349 -13.98 10.55 -18.58
N ASP A 350 -14.17 10.15 -17.31
CA ASP A 350 -14.59 11.06 -16.23
C ASP A 350 -13.51 11.36 -15.19
N GLU A 351 -12.29 10.85 -15.40
CA GLU A 351 -11.18 11.01 -14.47
C GLU A 351 -10.70 12.49 -14.35
N ASP A 352 -10.87 13.08 -13.16
CA ASP A 352 -10.51 14.49 -12.90
C ASP A 352 -9.09 14.71 -12.35
N TYR A 353 -8.29 13.64 -12.23
CA TYR A 353 -6.90 13.76 -11.77
C TYR A 353 -5.89 13.86 -12.92
N PHE A 354 -6.23 13.43 -14.14
CA PHE A 354 -5.35 13.54 -15.31
C PHE A 354 -6.06 14.04 -16.57
N SER A 355 -5.26 14.43 -17.56
CA SER A 355 -5.69 14.83 -18.90
C SER A 355 -4.83 14.13 -19.96
N MET A 356 -5.44 13.87 -21.11
CA MET A 356 -4.76 13.44 -22.33
C MET A 356 -4.14 14.61 -23.12
N ASP A 357 -4.66 15.83 -22.94
CA ASP A 357 -4.14 17.03 -23.63
C ASP A 357 -2.95 17.60 -22.87
N CYS A 358 -1.77 17.09 -23.21
CA CYS A 358 -0.49 17.47 -22.59
C CYS A 358 0.38 18.34 -23.50
N ASN A 359 -0.21 18.97 -24.52
CA ASN A 359 0.53 19.66 -25.58
C ASN A 359 1.48 20.74 -25.05
N TRP A 360 1.04 21.53 -24.08
CA TRP A 360 1.85 22.62 -23.51
C TRP A 360 3.06 22.08 -22.73
N LEU A 361 2.88 21.00 -21.96
CA LEU A 361 3.91 20.40 -21.12
C LEU A 361 4.90 19.58 -21.98
N LEU A 362 4.42 18.86 -22.98
CA LEU A 362 5.28 18.19 -23.96
C LEU A 362 6.16 19.20 -24.70
N LYS A 363 5.59 20.34 -25.11
CA LYS A 363 6.35 21.40 -25.78
C LYS A 363 7.42 22.01 -24.87
N SER A 364 7.18 22.18 -23.57
CA SER A 364 8.22 22.69 -22.65
C SER A 364 9.40 21.75 -22.49
N HIS A 365 9.22 20.45 -22.78
CA HIS A 365 10.29 19.44 -22.78
C HIS A 365 10.83 19.11 -24.18
N ASN A 366 10.46 19.89 -25.21
CA ASN A 366 10.81 19.62 -26.62
C ASN A 366 10.34 18.23 -27.11
N LEU A 367 9.21 17.75 -26.57
CA LEU A 367 8.55 16.52 -26.96
C LEU A 367 7.27 16.82 -27.77
N THR A 368 6.81 15.83 -28.53
CA THR A 368 5.52 15.85 -29.22
C THR A 368 4.71 14.61 -28.86
N GLN A 369 3.38 14.67 -28.95
CA GLN A 369 2.52 13.50 -28.68
C GLN A 369 2.96 12.29 -29.51
N GLN A 370 3.27 12.51 -30.79
CA GLN A 370 3.76 11.46 -31.69
C GLN A 370 5.09 10.82 -31.25
N SER A 371 5.93 11.56 -30.51
CA SER A 371 7.22 11.04 -30.02
C SER A 371 7.11 10.18 -28.76
N VAL A 372 5.99 10.26 -28.06
CA VAL A 372 5.76 9.61 -26.74
C VAL A 372 4.63 8.59 -26.77
N THR A 373 3.79 8.61 -27.79
CA THR A 373 2.74 7.63 -28.05
C THR A 373 3.30 6.51 -28.92
N ALA A 374 3.19 5.26 -28.46
CA ALA A 374 3.52 4.12 -29.29
C ALA A 374 2.52 3.99 -30.44
N LEU A 375 2.99 3.44 -31.57
CA LEU A 375 2.10 3.10 -32.66
C LEU A 375 1.04 2.09 -32.17
N PRO A 376 -0.22 2.23 -32.60
CA PRO A 376 -1.22 1.23 -32.31
C PRO A 376 -0.75 -0.15 -32.77
N ASP A 377 -1.15 -1.19 -32.04
CA ASP A 377 -0.88 -2.56 -32.44
C ASP A 377 -1.67 -2.93 -33.71
N GLY A 378 -1.54 -4.18 -34.18
CA GLY A 378 -2.25 -4.68 -35.36
C GLY A 378 -3.78 -4.60 -35.27
N ASN A 379 -4.33 -4.35 -34.07
CA ASN A 379 -5.75 -4.22 -33.79
C ASN A 379 -6.17 -2.75 -33.55
N GLY A 380 -5.25 -1.78 -33.70
CA GLY A 380 -5.52 -0.37 -33.46
C GLY A 380 -5.51 0.03 -31.97
N ILE A 381 -4.96 -0.80 -31.09
CA ILE A 381 -4.92 -0.58 -29.64
C ILE A 381 -3.60 0.10 -29.26
N THR A 382 -3.68 1.15 -28.44
CA THR A 382 -2.50 1.89 -27.96
C THR A 382 -2.35 1.72 -26.45
N HIS A 383 -1.28 1.06 -26.02
CA HIS A 383 -1.01 0.79 -24.61
C HIS A 383 -0.06 1.82 -23.96
N TRP A 384 0.75 2.50 -24.77
CA TRP A 384 1.81 3.37 -24.29
C TRP A 384 1.61 4.80 -24.79
N TYR A 385 1.37 5.72 -23.88
CA TYR A 385 1.11 7.12 -24.19
C TYR A 385 1.44 8.03 -22.99
N ALA A 386 1.27 9.34 -23.18
CA ALA A 386 1.51 10.35 -22.16
C ALA A 386 0.20 10.88 -21.58
N VAL A 387 0.17 11.02 -20.26
CA VAL A 387 -0.88 11.72 -19.50
C VAL A 387 -0.25 12.76 -18.58
N CYS A 388 -0.97 13.83 -18.29
CA CYS A 388 -0.49 14.95 -17.47
C CYS A 388 -1.50 15.28 -16.38
N GLY A 389 -0.99 15.72 -15.22
CA GLY A 389 -1.82 15.93 -14.05
C GLY A 389 -2.75 17.13 -14.21
N LYS A 390 -3.97 17.02 -13.69
CA LYS A 390 -4.88 18.17 -13.57
C LYS A 390 -4.59 18.94 -12.27
N PRO A 391 -4.74 20.28 -12.26
CA PRO A 391 -4.54 21.07 -11.04
C PRO A 391 -5.49 20.63 -9.91
N TYR A 392 -5.17 21.01 -8.67
CA TYR A 392 -6.11 20.80 -7.56
C TYR A 392 -7.37 21.64 -7.75
N ALA A 393 -8.55 21.02 -7.64
CA ALA A 393 -9.80 21.78 -7.50
C ALA A 393 -9.78 22.60 -6.20
N ASN A 394 -9.35 21.97 -5.09
CA ASN A 394 -9.13 22.61 -3.81
C ASN A 394 -7.83 22.09 -3.16
N LYS A 395 -6.72 22.82 -3.31
CA LYS A 395 -5.42 22.38 -2.77
C LYS A 395 -5.42 22.29 -1.24
N TYR A 396 -6.13 23.18 -0.55
CA TYR A 396 -6.17 23.20 0.91
C TYR A 396 -6.88 22.00 1.51
N GLU A 397 -7.85 21.45 0.79
CA GLU A 397 -8.52 20.22 1.18
C GLU A 397 -7.56 19.03 1.19
N TYR A 398 -6.71 18.88 0.16
CA TYR A 398 -5.68 17.84 0.14
C TYR A 398 -4.66 18.04 1.27
N ILE A 399 -4.22 19.27 1.52
CA ILE A 399 -3.32 19.59 2.65
C ILE A 399 -3.95 19.17 3.97
N HIS A 400 -5.24 19.47 4.17
CA HIS A 400 -5.96 19.11 5.38
C HIS A 400 -6.15 17.59 5.51
N ALA A 401 -6.65 16.91 4.48
CA ALA A 401 -6.93 15.48 4.50
C ALA A 401 -5.66 14.66 4.71
N VAL A 402 -4.62 14.89 3.88
CA VAL A 402 -3.33 14.18 3.98
C VAL A 402 -2.63 14.55 5.29
N GLY A 403 -2.64 15.83 5.68
CA GLY A 403 -2.04 16.30 6.93
C GLY A 403 -2.70 15.68 8.17
N MET A 404 -4.03 15.57 8.19
CA MET A 404 -4.76 14.93 9.29
C MET A 404 -4.36 13.46 9.44
N VAL A 405 -4.37 12.70 8.34
CA VAL A 405 -4.02 11.27 8.38
C VAL A 405 -2.55 11.08 8.76
N CYS A 406 -1.65 11.93 8.24
CA CYS A 406 -0.24 11.91 8.64
C CYS A 406 -0.06 12.21 10.13
N ALA A 407 -0.79 13.18 10.69
CA ALA A 407 -0.77 13.48 12.11
C ALA A 407 -1.31 12.31 12.96
N MET A 408 -2.40 11.67 12.53
CA MET A 408 -2.94 10.47 13.16
C MET A 408 -1.96 9.30 13.12
N GLY A 409 -1.31 9.08 11.97
CA GLY A 409 -0.26 8.09 11.78
C GLY A 409 0.90 8.31 12.74
N LEU A 410 1.45 9.53 12.78
CA LEU A 410 2.51 9.90 13.72
C LEU A 410 2.10 9.68 15.17
N ALA A 411 0.88 10.06 15.55
CA ALA A 411 0.36 9.83 16.90
C ALA A 411 0.26 8.34 17.22
N PHE A 412 -0.22 7.52 16.29
CA PHE A 412 -0.28 6.07 16.41
C PHE A 412 1.11 5.45 16.60
N PHE A 413 2.08 5.75 15.74
CA PHE A 413 3.43 5.19 15.86
C PHE A 413 4.15 5.68 17.12
N HIS A 414 4.03 6.97 17.45
CA HIS A 414 4.58 7.51 18.69
C HIS A 414 4.02 6.78 19.93
N THR A 415 2.69 6.60 20.00
CA THR A 415 2.06 5.91 21.15
C THR A 415 2.39 4.42 21.19
N ALA A 416 2.57 3.77 20.03
CA ALA A 416 2.95 2.37 19.95
C ALA A 416 4.38 2.10 20.45
N PHE A 417 5.33 2.99 20.15
CA PHE A 417 6.72 2.86 20.59
C PHE A 417 7.01 3.41 21.99
N THR A 418 6.14 4.29 22.53
CA THR A 418 6.32 4.87 23.86
C THR A 418 6.04 3.81 24.95
N PRO A 419 6.99 3.54 25.87
CA PRO A 419 6.76 2.61 26.97
C PRO A 419 5.60 3.06 27.85
N ARG A 420 4.62 2.20 28.06
CA ARG A 420 3.53 2.48 29.00
C ARG A 420 4.03 2.29 30.44
N PRO A 421 3.75 3.23 31.37
CA PRO A 421 4.04 3.01 32.77
C PRO A 421 3.26 1.77 33.26
N GLN A 422 3.96 0.82 33.86
CA GLN A 422 3.28 -0.29 34.54
C GLN A 422 2.39 0.30 35.62
N PRO A 423 1.11 -0.12 35.73
CA PRO A 423 0.33 0.21 36.92
C PRO A 423 1.15 -0.31 38.09
N GLY A 424 1.58 0.62 38.95
CA GLY A 424 2.31 0.26 40.15
C GLY A 424 1.54 -0.86 40.84
N ARG A 425 2.25 -1.94 41.22
CA ARG A 425 1.74 -2.85 42.23
C ARG A 425 1.22 -1.95 43.35
N LEU A 426 -0.11 -1.84 43.47
CA LEU A 426 -0.75 -1.32 44.67
C LEU A 426 -0.01 -2.00 45.80
N ALA A 427 0.75 -1.19 46.53
CA ALA A 427 1.64 -1.65 47.56
C ALA A 427 0.83 -2.63 48.40
N LYS A 428 1.31 -3.87 48.52
CA LYS A 428 0.84 -4.75 49.60
C LYS A 428 1.09 -3.94 50.86
N HIS A 429 0.03 -3.30 51.37
CA HIS A 429 0.02 -2.73 52.69
C HIS A 429 0.44 -3.89 53.59
N LYS A 430 1.65 -3.80 54.14
CA LYS A 430 2.03 -4.61 55.29
C LYS A 430 1.06 -4.21 56.39
N SER A 431 0.04 -5.02 56.61
CA SER A 431 -0.62 -5.08 57.91
C SER A 431 0.40 -5.75 58.84
N ASN A 432 1.04 -4.92 59.65
CA ASN A 432 1.70 -5.38 60.88
C ASN A 432 0.65 -5.92 61.85
#